data_AF-A0A382M270-F1
#
_entry.id   AF-A0A382M270-F1
#
_cell.length_a   1.000
_cell.length_b   1.000
_cell.length_c   1.000
_cell.angle_alpha   90.00
_cell.angle_beta   90.00
_cell.angle_gamma   90.00
#
_symmetry.space_group_name_H-M   'P 1'
#
loop_
_entity.id
_entity.type
_entity.pdbx_description
1 polymer ?
#
loop_
_entity_poly.entity_id
_entity_poly.type
_entity_poly.pdbx_seq_one_letter_code
_entity_poly.pdbx_strand_id
1 'polypeptide(L)'
;IVKVPECGDWSGETGFNPTNMPTKNYGCSYQRNIGLMVSDPQDLIKSDPSLDTLDSATIERIIGQYELGEPTSSESTGYRAYDEE
;
A
#
# COMPACT_ATOMS: atom_id res chain seq x y z
N ILE A 1 -20.93 -6.68 0.39
CA ILE A 1 -19.66 -7.44 0.44
C ILE A 1 -19.79 -8.81 -0.23
N VAL A 2 -19.02 -9.04 -1.29
CA VAL A 2 -18.86 -10.31 -2.02
C VAL A 2 -17.56 -10.97 -1.59
N LYS A 3 -17.54 -12.30 -1.52
CA LYS A 3 -16.34 -13.07 -1.15
C LYS A 3 -15.44 -13.31 -2.36
N VAL A 4 -14.21 -12.80 -2.29
CA VAL A 4 -13.14 -13.07 -3.28
C VAL A 4 -12.48 -14.44 -3.06
N PRO A 5 -11.91 -15.06 -4.11
CA PRO A 5 -11.24 -16.36 -4.00
C PRO A 5 -9.98 -16.28 -3.14
N GLU A 6 -9.77 -17.26 -2.25
CA GLU A 6 -8.52 -17.41 -1.52
C GLU A 6 -7.41 -17.94 -2.44
N CYS A 7 -6.23 -17.33 -2.40
CA CYS A 7 -5.08 -17.76 -3.19
C CYS A 7 -4.15 -18.63 -2.34
N GLY A 8 -3.94 -19.88 -2.76
CA GLY A 8 -3.43 -20.94 -1.89
C GLY A 8 -1.96 -21.34 -2.02
N ASP A 9 -1.31 -21.16 -3.19
CA ASP A 9 0.07 -21.63 -3.39
C ASP A 9 1.08 -20.47 -3.47
N TRP A 10 1.74 -20.18 -2.35
CA TRP A 10 2.81 -19.19 -2.23
C TRP A 10 4.21 -19.80 -2.28
N SER A 11 4.33 -21.07 -2.68
CA SER A 11 5.62 -21.74 -2.82
C SER A 11 6.38 -21.28 -4.07
N GLY A 12 7.70 -21.41 -4.02
CA GLY A 12 8.62 -21.01 -5.11
C GLY A 12 9.49 -19.82 -4.74
N GLU A 13 10.40 -19.44 -5.65
CA GLU A 13 11.28 -18.29 -5.43
C GLU A 13 10.60 -16.99 -5.91
N THR A 14 10.49 -16.00 -5.01
CA THR A 14 10.03 -14.64 -5.33
C THR A 14 11.18 -13.66 -5.57
N GLY A 15 12.41 -14.09 -5.33
CA GLY A 15 13.63 -13.28 -5.45
C GLY A 15 14.32 -13.47 -6.79
N PHE A 16 15.47 -14.17 -6.78
CA PHE A 16 16.29 -14.34 -7.98
C PHE A 16 15.58 -15.20 -9.03
N ASN A 17 15.09 -14.56 -10.09
CA ASN A 17 14.35 -15.21 -11.16
C ASN A 17 14.93 -14.84 -12.53
N PRO A 18 15.99 -15.53 -12.99
CA PRO A 18 16.65 -15.21 -14.26
C PRO A 18 15.77 -15.50 -15.48
N THR A 19 14.71 -16.30 -15.31
CA THR A 19 13.75 -16.60 -16.37
C THR A 19 12.61 -15.59 -16.47
N ASN A 20 12.50 -14.68 -15.49
CA ASN A 20 11.43 -13.68 -15.38
C ASN A 20 10.01 -14.27 -15.47
N MET A 21 9.83 -15.50 -14.96
CA MET A 21 8.54 -16.20 -14.99
C MET A 21 7.63 -15.74 -13.83
N PRO A 22 6.31 -15.65 -14.02
CA PRO A 22 5.39 -15.32 -12.94
C PRO A 22 5.47 -16.32 -11.77
N THR A 23 5.26 -15.83 -10.55
CA THR A 23 5.10 -16.69 -9.37
C THR A 23 3.83 -17.55 -9.49
N LYS A 24 3.80 -18.70 -8.82
CA LYS A 24 2.70 -19.67 -8.96
C LYS A 24 1.31 -19.09 -8.71
N ASN A 25 1.20 -18.15 -7.78
CA ASN A 25 -0.04 -17.48 -7.43
C ASN A 25 -0.31 -16.18 -8.19
N TYR A 26 0.57 -15.74 -9.09
CA TYR A 26 0.52 -14.40 -9.70
C TYR A 26 -0.86 -14.03 -10.26
N GLY A 27 -1.47 -14.93 -11.04
CA GLY A 27 -2.80 -14.67 -11.60
C GLY A 27 -3.91 -14.56 -10.56
N CYS A 28 -3.91 -15.46 -9.56
CA CYS A 28 -4.91 -15.42 -8.49
C CYS A 28 -4.74 -14.17 -7.62
N SER A 29 -3.52 -13.86 -7.20
CA SER A 29 -3.25 -12.71 -6.32
C SER A 29 -3.61 -11.40 -7.02
N TYR A 30 -3.29 -11.28 -8.30
CA TYR A 30 -3.66 -10.12 -9.11
C TYR A 30 -5.18 -9.91 -9.17
N GLN A 31 -5.93 -10.97 -9.53
CA GLN A 31 -7.39 -10.90 -9.60
C GLN A 31 -8.05 -10.71 -8.24
N ARG A 32 -7.50 -11.33 -7.18
CA ARG A 32 -7.97 -11.14 -5.80
C ARG A 32 -7.79 -9.70 -5.35
N ASN A 33 -6.64 -9.08 -5.63
CA ASN A 33 -6.39 -7.68 -5.26
C ASN A 33 -7.40 -6.74 -5.95
N ILE A 34 -7.68 -6.95 -7.23
CA ILE A 34 -8.74 -6.20 -7.93
C ILE A 34 -10.11 -6.47 -7.30
N GLY A 35 -10.43 -7.74 -7.05
CA GLY A 35 -11.69 -8.14 -6.44
C GLY A 35 -11.90 -7.53 -5.05
N LEU A 36 -10.86 -7.40 -4.24
CA LEU A 36 -10.93 -6.80 -2.90
C LEU A 36 -11.32 -5.32 -2.98
N MET A 37 -10.78 -4.57 -3.95
CA MET A 37 -11.11 -3.15 -4.16
C MET A 37 -12.58 -2.93 -4.53
N VAL A 38 -13.25 -3.92 -5.12
CA VAL A 38 -14.66 -3.81 -5.55
C VAL A 38 -15.57 -4.81 -4.81
N SER A 39 -15.06 -5.40 -3.73
CA SER A 39 -15.76 -6.47 -3.01
C SER A 39 -17.00 -5.94 -2.29
N ASP A 40 -17.01 -4.68 -1.87
CA ASP A 40 -18.22 -3.97 -1.50
C ASP A 40 -18.66 -3.00 -2.60
N PRO A 41 -19.76 -3.28 -3.32
CA PRO A 41 -20.30 -2.36 -4.31
C PRO A 41 -20.73 -1.00 -3.74
N GLN A 42 -20.98 -0.89 -2.43
CA GLN A 42 -21.31 0.39 -1.79
C GLN A 42 -20.13 1.37 -1.82
N ASP A 43 -18.89 0.86 -1.86
CA ASP A 43 -17.67 1.67 -1.88
C ASP A 43 -17.54 2.51 -3.16
N LEU A 44 -18.23 2.11 -4.23
CA LEU A 44 -18.30 2.87 -5.50
C LEU A 44 -19.20 4.10 -5.43
N ILE A 45 -20.13 4.13 -4.46
CA ILE A 45 -21.09 5.22 -4.27
C ILE A 45 -20.57 6.19 -3.20
N LYS A 46 -19.95 5.67 -2.16
CA LYS A 46 -19.39 6.43 -1.03
C LYS A 46 -18.16 5.68 -0.51
N SER A 47 -17.14 6.41 -0.05
CA SER A 47 -16.01 5.79 0.63
C SER A 47 -16.44 5.17 1.96
N ASP A 48 -15.75 4.10 2.38
CA ASP A 48 -15.86 3.55 3.72
C ASP A 48 -15.15 4.48 4.72
N PRO A 49 -15.88 5.13 5.65
CA PRO A 49 -15.29 6.06 6.62
C PRO A 49 -14.38 5.36 7.64
N SER A 50 -14.43 4.04 7.76
CA SER A 50 -13.54 3.27 8.63
C SER A 50 -12.15 3.02 8.03
N LEU A 51 -12.00 3.19 6.71
CA LEU A 51 -10.72 3.14 6.00
C LEU A 51 -10.01 4.49 5.96
N ASP A 52 -10.59 5.53 6.58
CA ASP A 52 -10.02 6.87 6.61
C ASP A 52 -8.81 6.89 7.55
N THR A 53 -7.64 6.62 6.96
CA THR A 53 -6.35 6.53 7.67
C THR A 53 -5.51 7.79 7.52
N LEU A 54 -5.98 8.77 6.75
CA LEU A 54 -5.23 9.97 6.41
C LEU A 54 -5.87 11.21 7.03
N ASP A 55 -5.11 11.87 7.90
CA ASP A 55 -5.46 13.20 8.39
C ASP A 55 -5.45 14.20 7.22
N SER A 56 -6.62 14.77 6.90
CA SER A 56 -6.77 15.74 5.81
C SER A 56 -5.86 16.95 5.98
N ALA A 57 -5.62 17.40 7.23
CA ALA A 57 -4.73 18.52 7.50
C ALA A 57 -3.27 18.21 7.11
N THR A 58 -2.85 16.96 7.32
CA THR A 58 -1.53 16.49 6.91
C THR A 58 -1.39 16.47 5.38
N ILE A 59 -2.43 16.03 4.66
CA ILE A 59 -2.45 16.05 3.19
C ILE A 59 -2.35 17.49 2.68
N GLU A 60 -3.21 18.39 3.16
CA GLU A 60 -3.23 19.80 2.75
C GLU A 60 -1.89 20.47 2.96
N ARG A 61 -1.25 20.24 4.13
CA ARG A 61 0.08 20.76 4.42
C ARG A 61 1.12 20.27 3.42
N ILE A 62 1.17 18.97 3.14
CA ILE A 62 2.17 18.38 2.23
C ILE A 62 1.98 18.90 0.80
N ILE A 63 0.74 18.98 0.33
CA ILE A 63 0.43 19.53 -1.00
C ILE A 63 0.83 21.00 -1.08
N GLY A 64 0.48 21.82 -0.06
CA GLY A 64 0.87 23.23 -0.03
C GLY A 64 2.38 23.43 -0.03
N GLN A 65 3.12 22.64 0.75
CA GLN A 65 4.60 22.65 0.73
C GLN A 65 5.14 22.31 -0.67
N TYR A 66 4.58 21.28 -1.32
CA TYR A 66 4.99 20.90 -2.67
C TYR A 66 4.74 22.01 -3.69
N GLU A 67 3.56 22.64 -3.67
CA GLU A 67 3.21 23.75 -4.58
C GLU A 67 4.12 24.98 -4.40
N LEU A 68 4.57 25.24 -3.17
CA LEU A 68 5.49 26.34 -2.84
C LEU A 68 6.97 25.99 -3.06
N GLY A 69 7.29 24.72 -3.39
CA GLY A 69 8.67 24.25 -3.51
C GLY A 69 9.39 24.10 -2.16
N GLU A 70 8.64 23.96 -1.07
CA GLU A 70 9.16 23.73 0.28
C GLU A 70 9.40 22.23 0.55
N PRO A 71 10.27 21.88 1.52
CA PRO A 71 10.49 20.50 1.92
C PRO A 71 9.21 19.84 2.46
N THR A 72 8.83 18.69 1.90
CA THR A 72 7.68 17.87 2.35
C THR A 72 8.05 16.84 3.42
N SER A 73 9.35 16.60 3.62
CA SER A 73 9.88 15.74 4.68
C SER A 73 9.72 16.39 6.06
N SER A 74 9.37 15.60 7.07
CA SER A 74 9.57 16.03 8.46
C SER A 74 11.06 16.04 8.79
N GLU A 75 11.47 16.87 9.76
CA GLU A 75 12.78 16.68 10.39
C GLU A 75 12.88 15.24 10.93
N SER A 76 14.01 14.59 10.68
CA SER A 76 14.25 13.30 11.30
C SER A 76 14.38 13.52 12.80
N THR A 77 13.60 12.80 13.60
CA THR A 77 13.92 12.65 15.01
C THR A 77 15.28 11.94 15.03
N GLY A 78 16.34 12.65 15.41
CA GLY A 78 17.70 12.12 15.32
C GLY A 78 17.78 10.73 15.94
N TYR A 79 18.20 9.75 15.14
CA TYR A 79 18.61 8.45 15.65
C TYR A 79 19.75 8.74 16.63
N ARG A 80 19.53 8.48 17.93
CA ARG A 80 20.63 8.39 18.88
C ARG A 80 21.60 7.38 18.29
N ALA A 81 22.78 7.86 17.88
CA ALA A 81 23.90 6.98 17.62
C ALA A 81 24.00 6.06 18.83
N TYR A 82 23.96 4.76 18.62
CA TYR A 82 24.37 3.83 19.65
C TYR A 82 25.86 4.09 19.85
N ASP A 83 26.23 4.63 21.00
CA ASP A 83 27.62 4.66 21.43
C ASP A 83 28.07 3.19 21.54
N GLU A 84 28.99 2.78 20.64
CA GLU A 84 29.70 1.51 20.78
C GLU A 84 30.74 1.69 21.90
N GLU A 85 30.52 1.01 23.03
CA GLU A 85 31.54 0.72 24.03
C GLU A 85 31.84 -0.78 24.07
#